data_AF-A0A7X3VJY8-F1
#
_entry.id   AF-A0A7X3VJY8-F1
#
_cell.length_a   1.000
_cell.length_b   1.000
_cell.length_c   1.000
_cell.angle_alpha   90.00
_cell.angle_beta   90.00
_cell.angle_gamma   90.00
#
_symmetry.space_group_name_H-M   'P 1'
#
loop_
_entity.id
_entity.type
_entity.pdbx_description
1 polymer ?
#
loop_
_entity_poly.entity_id
_entity_poly.type
_entity_poly.pdbx_seq_one_letter_code
_entity_poly.pdbx_strand_id
1 'polypeptide(L)'
;MNDRAAEVDAEEFYETVEEETITVEDKITFIERQLDIADQLLFDELFPLSSSKTDRIVTFLAILELIRIGKIVTVQTDHFESIYIVKQEDQPDRDIAPPPPVEATRSGERGY
;
A
#
# COMPACT_ATOMS: atom_id res chain seq x y z
N MET A 1 -40.27 -40.60 48.55
CA MET A 1 -38.93 -40.19 48.11
C MET A 1 -39.12 -39.06 47.10
N ASN A 2 -38.68 -37.84 47.42
CA ASN A 2 -38.88 -36.69 46.55
C ASN A 2 -37.86 -36.73 45.40
N ASP A 3 -38.37 -36.56 44.17
CA ASP A 3 -37.60 -36.21 42.98
C ASP A 3 -36.63 -35.06 43.30
N ARG A 4 -35.35 -35.25 42.99
CA ARG A 4 -34.37 -34.18 42.85
C ARG A 4 -33.57 -34.44 41.57
N ALA A 5 -34.26 -34.28 40.46
CA ALA A 5 -33.63 -33.90 39.20
C ALA A 5 -33.47 -32.37 39.19
N ALA A 6 -32.44 -31.89 38.48
CA ALA A 6 -31.92 -30.51 38.39
C ALA A 6 -31.03 -30.14 39.59
N GLU A 7 -29.82 -29.61 39.40
CA GLU A 7 -29.34 -28.74 38.32
C GLU A 7 -28.03 -29.27 37.73
N VAL A 8 -27.99 -29.39 36.39
CA VAL A 8 -26.74 -29.33 35.65
C VAL A 8 -26.57 -27.85 35.35
N ASP A 9 -25.74 -27.16 36.14
CA ASP A 9 -25.29 -25.82 35.81
C ASP A 9 -24.31 -25.99 34.65
N ALA A 10 -24.84 -25.89 33.43
CA ALA A 10 -24.00 -25.78 32.25
C ALA A 10 -23.56 -24.32 32.21
N GLU A 11 -22.46 -23.98 32.89
CA GLU A 11 -21.73 -22.75 32.62
C GLU A 11 -21.47 -22.71 31.10
N GLU A 12 -22.26 -21.91 30.39
CA GLU A 12 -22.04 -21.59 28.99
C GLU A 12 -20.70 -20.85 28.90
N PHE A 13 -19.65 -21.61 28.60
CA PHE A 13 -18.34 -21.07 28.24
C PHE A 13 -18.47 -20.37 26.89
N TYR A 14 -18.71 -19.07 26.92
CA TYR A 14 -18.50 -18.20 25.77
C TYR A 14 -16.99 -17.96 25.64
N GLU A 15 -16.38 -18.57 24.62
CA GLU A 15 -15.05 -18.17 24.20
C GLU A 15 -15.18 -16.88 23.38
N THR A 16 -14.76 -15.76 23.97
CA THR A 16 -14.66 -14.49 23.26
C THR A 16 -13.54 -14.64 22.22
N VAL A 17 -13.92 -14.80 20.95
CA VAL A 17 -12.97 -14.71 19.85
C VAL A 17 -12.53 -13.25 19.76
N GLU A 18 -11.30 -12.96 20.18
CA GLU A 18 -10.71 -11.63 20.02
C GLU A 18 -10.49 -11.37 18.52
N GLU A 19 -10.98 -10.24 18.01
CA GLU A 19 -10.67 -9.82 16.65
C GLU A 19 -9.16 -9.58 16.53
N GLU A 20 -8.56 -10.12 15.47
CA GLU A 20 -7.15 -9.90 15.16
C GLU A 20 -6.88 -8.40 15.00
N THR A 21 -5.96 -7.86 15.80
CA THR A 21 -5.64 -6.44 15.82
C THR A 21 -4.86 -6.05 14.56
N ILE A 22 -5.42 -5.15 13.76
CA ILE A 22 -4.75 -4.62 12.55
C ILE A 22 -3.94 -3.39 12.93
N THR A 23 -2.62 -3.46 12.80
CA THR A 23 -1.72 -2.33 13.10
C THR A 23 -1.33 -1.52 11.86
N VAL A 24 -0.87 -0.29 12.08
CA VAL A 24 -0.37 0.57 10.99
C VAL A 24 0.94 -0.01 10.43
N GLU A 25 1.81 -0.50 11.31
CA GLU A 25 3.11 -1.10 10.98
C GLU A 25 2.96 -2.33 10.05
N ASP A 26 1.95 -3.17 10.32
CA ASP A 26 1.65 -4.32 9.47
C ASP A 26 1.21 -3.87 8.07
N LYS A 27 0.39 -2.81 7.98
CA LYS A 27 -0.05 -2.25 6.70
C LYS A 27 1.07 -1.59 5.92
N ILE A 28 2.00 -0.90 6.58
CA ILE A 28 3.21 -0.37 5.95
C ILE A 28 4.00 -1.52 5.30
N THR A 29 4.28 -2.57 6.07
CA THR A 29 5.02 -3.74 5.59
C THR A 29 4.31 -4.43 4.42
N PHE A 30 2.99 -4.54 4.49
CA PHE A 30 2.18 -5.09 3.40
C PHE A 30 2.29 -4.28 2.11
N ILE A 31 2.14 -2.95 2.18
CA ILE A 31 2.20 -2.06 1.02
C ILE A 31 3.59 -2.11 0.37
N GLU A 32 4.66 -2.06 1.17
CA GLU A 32 6.04 -2.13 0.65
C GLU A 32 6.28 -3.42 -0.15
N ARG A 33 5.80 -4.57 0.35
CA ARG A 33 5.92 -5.85 -0.37
C ARG A 33 5.15 -5.87 -1.69
N GLN A 34 4.00 -5.20 -1.77
CA GLN A 34 3.26 -5.09 -3.03
C GLN A 34 4.02 -4.21 -4.04
N LEU A 35 4.60 -3.11 -3.57
CA LEU A 35 5.41 -2.19 -4.38
C LEU A 35 6.77 -2.76 -4.81
N ASP A 36 7.23 -3.85 -4.19
CA ASP A 36 8.41 -4.59 -4.66
C ASP A 36 8.11 -5.44 -5.91
N ILE A 37 6.83 -5.72 -6.17
CA ILE A 37 6.38 -6.57 -7.28
C ILE A 37 5.79 -5.70 -8.41
N ALA A 38 5.17 -4.57 -8.07
CA ALA A 38 4.52 -3.67 -9.00
C ALA A 38 5.06 -2.24 -8.88
N ASP A 39 5.32 -1.59 -10.02
CA ASP A 39 5.80 -0.20 -10.08
C ASP A 39 4.75 0.80 -9.56
N GLN A 40 3.47 0.44 -9.67
CA GLN A 40 2.34 1.24 -9.23
C GLN A 40 1.19 0.36 -8.72
N LEU A 41 0.41 0.88 -7.78
CA LEU A 41 -0.76 0.22 -7.20
C LEU A 41 -1.93 1.20 -7.10
N LEU A 42 -3.15 0.69 -7.26
CA LEU A 42 -4.36 1.43 -6.85
C LEU A 42 -4.65 1.17 -5.37
N PHE A 43 -5.05 2.20 -4.64
CA PHE A 43 -5.46 2.07 -3.23
C PHE A 43 -6.58 1.05 -3.05
N ASP A 44 -7.58 1.06 -3.93
CA ASP A 44 -8.71 0.14 -3.88
C ASP A 44 -8.30 -1.33 -4.08
N GLU A 45 -7.20 -1.60 -4.79
CA GLU A 45 -6.68 -2.94 -5.04
C GLU A 45 -5.94 -3.53 -3.83
N LEU A 46 -5.62 -2.72 -2.82
CA LEU A 46 -5.02 -3.20 -1.56
C LEU A 46 -6.00 -4.00 -0.69
N PHE A 47 -7.29 -4.01 -1.05
CA PHE A 47 -8.35 -4.54 -0.21
C PHE A 47 -9.06 -5.73 -0.88
N PRO A 48 -9.19 -6.88 -0.18
CA PRO A 48 -10.10 -7.92 -0.62
C PRO A 48 -11.56 -7.49 -0.45
N LEU A 49 -12.49 -8.19 -1.09
CA LEU A 49 -13.93 -7.91 -0.98
C LEU A 49 -14.47 -7.92 0.46
N SER A 50 -13.81 -8.63 1.37
CA SER A 50 -14.15 -8.74 2.80
C SER A 50 -13.50 -7.68 3.69
N SER A 51 -12.80 -6.69 3.14
CA SER A 51 -12.10 -5.66 3.92
C SER A 51 -13.07 -4.83 4.77
N SER A 52 -12.76 -4.63 6.05
CA SER A 52 -13.56 -3.81 6.96
C SER A 52 -13.29 -2.31 6.77
N LYS A 53 -14.17 -1.47 7.31
CA LYS A 53 -13.93 0.00 7.32
C LYS A 53 -12.68 0.35 8.13
N THR A 54 -12.44 -0.33 9.24
CA THR A 54 -11.24 -0.17 10.06
C THR A 54 -9.99 -0.46 9.25
N ASP A 55 -10.00 -1.55 8.47
CA ASP A 55 -8.90 -1.94 7.58
C ASP A 55 -8.54 -0.82 6.60
N ARG A 56 -9.55 -0.22 5.96
CA ARG A 56 -9.36 0.93 5.05
C ARG A 56 -8.78 2.16 5.72
N ILE A 57 -9.24 2.47 6.94
CA ILE A 57 -8.72 3.62 7.71
C ILE A 57 -7.25 3.38 8.07
N VAL A 58 -6.91 2.19 8.59
CA VAL A 58 -5.54 1.86 9.00
C VAL A 58 -4.59 1.84 7.80
N THR A 59 -4.99 1.26 6.66
CA THR A 59 -4.20 1.32 5.42
C THR A 59 -4.02 2.76 4.93
N PHE A 60 -5.04 3.61 5.03
CA PHE A 60 -4.91 5.02 4.66
C PHE A 60 -3.90 5.74 5.56
N LEU A 61 -3.93 5.49 6.88
CA LEU A 61 -2.93 6.02 7.81
C LEU A 61 -1.52 5.52 7.49
N ALA A 62 -1.36 4.25 7.12
CA ALA A 62 -0.08 3.68 6.69
C ALA A 62 0.47 4.36 5.42
N ILE A 63 -0.40 4.70 4.46
CA ILE A 63 -0.01 5.45 3.26
C ILE A 63 0.44 6.87 3.62
N LEU A 64 -0.30 7.57 4.49
CA LEU A 64 0.11 8.90 4.96
C LEU A 64 1.46 8.85 5.67
N GLU A 65 1.73 7.80 6.45
CA GLU A 65 3.01 7.57 7.09
C GLU A 65 4.13 7.35 6.06
N LEU A 66 3.90 6.49 5.05
CA LEU A 66 4.85 6.23 3.97
C LEU A 66 5.17 7.49 3.15
N ILE A 67 4.18 8.36 2.91
CA ILE A 67 4.37 9.68 2.28
C ILE A 67 5.21 10.56 3.21
N ARG A 68 4.91 10.60 4.52
CA ARG A 68 5.63 11.42 5.51
C ARG A 68 7.12 11.09 5.54
N ILE A 69 7.49 9.82 5.39
CA ILE A 69 8.89 9.38 5.37
C ILE A 69 9.53 9.38 3.97
N GLY A 70 8.78 9.75 2.93
CA GLY A 70 9.30 9.87 1.56
C GLY A 70 9.62 8.54 0.87
N LYS A 71 8.94 7.45 1.24
CA LYS A 71 9.10 6.14 0.59
C LYS A 71 8.20 5.96 -0.63
N ILE A 72 7.09 6.70 -0.69
CA ILE A 72 6.12 6.62 -1.78
C ILE A 72 5.65 8.01 -2.17
N VAL A 73 5.15 8.12 -3.39
CA VAL A 73 4.37 9.26 -3.89
C VAL A 73 2.96 8.75 -4.22
N THR A 74 1.96 9.60 -4.00
CA THR A 74 0.58 9.29 -4.39
C THR A 74 0.04 10.32 -5.36
N VAL A 75 -0.87 9.89 -6.24
CA VAL A 75 -1.55 10.74 -7.22
C VAL A 75 -3.05 10.52 -7.11
N GLN A 76 -3.81 11.60 -6.96
CA GLN A 76 -5.27 11.61 -6.93
C GLN A 76 -5.76 12.79 -7.78
N THR A 77 -6.71 12.55 -8.68
CA THR A 77 -7.17 13.56 -9.65
C THR A 77 -8.16 14.57 -9.06
N ASP A 78 -9.02 14.13 -8.13
CA ASP A 78 -9.97 14.97 -7.39
C ASP A 78 -10.36 14.27 -6.07
N HIS A 79 -11.13 14.95 -5.22
CA HIS A 79 -11.64 14.41 -3.98
C HIS A 79 -12.46 13.14 -4.22
N PHE A 80 -12.18 12.10 -3.42
CA PHE A 80 -12.85 10.79 -3.48
C PHE A 80 -12.62 9.98 -4.76
N GLU A 81 -11.77 10.45 -5.67
CA GLU A 81 -11.32 9.65 -6.82
C GLU A 81 -10.22 8.65 -6.41
N SER A 82 -9.89 7.73 -7.31
CA SER A 82 -8.86 6.72 -7.10
C SER A 82 -7.51 7.33 -6.73
N ILE A 83 -6.84 6.69 -5.77
CA ILE A 83 -5.50 7.05 -5.33
C ILE A 83 -4.52 6.05 -5.92
N TYR A 84 -3.61 6.55 -6.76
CA TYR A 84 -2.48 5.78 -7.28
C TYR A 84 -1.30 5.92 -6.32
N ILE A 85 -0.62 4.81 -6.06
CA ILE A 85 0.53 4.71 -5.16
C ILE A 85 1.72 4.27 -5.99
N VAL A 86 2.82 5.00 -5.89
CA VAL A 86 4.05 4.76 -6.65
C VAL A 86 5.24 4.76 -5.70
N LYS A 87 6.13 3.77 -5.85
CA LYS A 87 7.35 3.70 -5.05
C LYS A 87 8.26 4.86 -5.38
N GLN A 88 8.81 5.52 -4.36
CA GLN A 88 9.84 6.52 -4.55
C GLN A 88 11.18 5.79 -4.60
N GLU A 89 11.79 5.72 -5.78
CA GLU A 89 13.17 5.24 -5.87
C GLU A 89 14.08 6.24 -5.13
N ASP A 90 14.92 5.74 -4.22
CA ASP A 90 16.10 6.47 -3.81
C ASP A 90 16.89 6.73 -5.09
N GLN A 91 16.91 7.97 -5.54
CA GLN A 91 17.72 8.39 -6.67
C GLN A 91 19.02 8.97 -6.12
N PRO A 92 20.06 8.15 -5.82
CA PRO A 92 21.39 8.69 -5.63
C PRO A 92 21.85 9.15 -7.01
N ASP A 93 22.05 10.44 -7.19
CA ASP A 93 22.59 11.02 -8.42
C ASP A 93 21.88 10.53 -9.69
N ARG A 94 20.91 11.32 -10.18
CA ARG A 94 20.93 11.56 -11.63
C ARG A 94 22.24 12.27 -11.93
N ASP A 95 23.30 11.48 -12.08
CA ASP A 95 24.45 11.78 -12.90
C ASP A 95 23.82 12.12 -14.26
N ILE A 96 23.61 13.42 -14.49
CA ILE A 96 23.15 13.92 -15.77
C ILE A 96 24.27 13.50 -16.72
N ALA A 97 24.12 12.32 -17.31
CA ALA A 97 25.02 11.88 -18.35
C ALA A 97 25.08 13.06 -19.33
N PRO A 98 26.26 13.65 -19.55
CA PRO A 98 26.37 14.84 -20.38
C PRO A 98 25.64 14.50 -21.69
N PRO A 99 24.80 15.42 -22.20
CA PRO A 99 24.02 15.15 -23.40
C PRO A 99 24.95 14.52 -24.43
N PRO A 100 24.57 13.37 -25.03
CA PRO A 100 25.43 12.68 -25.97
C PRO A 100 25.98 13.71 -26.95
N PRO A 101 27.29 13.70 -27.26
CA PRO A 101 27.88 14.69 -28.15
C PRO A 101 27.00 14.71 -29.39
N VAL A 102 26.38 15.87 -29.65
CA VAL A 102 25.58 16.05 -30.85
C VAL A 102 26.55 15.73 -31.97
N GLU A 103 26.43 14.55 -32.57
CA GLU A 103 27.29 14.15 -33.67
C GLU A 103 27.02 15.19 -34.73
N ALA A 104 27.94 16.15 -34.85
CA ALA A 104 27.93 17.13 -35.89
C ALA A 104 27.84 16.29 -37.16
N THR A 105 26.69 16.35 -37.80
CA THR A 105 26.39 15.68 -39.04
C THR A 105 27.28 16.35 -40.08
N ARG A 106 28.56 15.97 -40.06
CA ARG A 106 29.45 16.14 -41.18
C ARG A 106 28.99 15.11 -42.18
N SER A 107 28.36 15.61 -43.24
CA SER A 107 28.43 15.16 -44.63
C SER A 107 27.10 15.52 -45.29
N GLY A 108 27.07 16.26 -46.40
CA GLY A 108 28.16 16.70 -47.23
C GLY A 108 27.62 17.56 -48.37
N GLU A 109 28.56 18.30 -48.97
CA GLU A 109 28.68 18.48 -50.41
C GLU A 109 27.46 18.13 -51.27
N ARG A 110 26.68 19.15 -51.63
CA ARG A 110 26.13 19.36 -52.98
C ARG A 110 25.95 20.88 -53.10
N GLY A 111 26.50 21.61 -54.05
CA GLY A 111 27.11 21.30 -55.33
C GLY A 111 26.81 22.50 -56.25
N TYR A 112 27.80 22.88 -57.05
CA TYR A 112 27.79 23.81 -58.20
C TYR A 112 27.28 25.25 -58.01
#